data_AF-A0A1V9Z8I8-F1
#
_entry.id   AF-A0A1V9Z8I8-F1
#
_cell.length_a   1.000
_cell.length_b   1.000
_cell.length_c   1.000
_cell.angle_alpha   90.00
_cell.angle_beta   90.00
_cell.angle_gamma   90.00
#
_symmetry.space_group_name_H-M   'P 1'
#
loop_
_entity.id
_entity.type
_entity.pdbx_description
1 polymer ?
#
loop_
_entity_poly.entity_id
_entity_poly.type
_entity_poly.pdbx_seq_one_letter_code
_entity_poly.pdbx_strand_id
1 'polypeptide(L)'
;MNATQVPLVVAVGFCAYMPVALGLLLRYRANRVLRPWRPLALAGVGCVAFFACVTPPITSLASPDGVACTTLVAYAALVAAATYRVWFFVLASSVWVRFKITEALAKAPDPMHVNAQVRWLRLLLAPSMQGYACVAVVAMSASSFSRLLAADPPCWTKAAAISIALQLVLAAVTGIYVAALLYTVSDVNAQPKAYQQTVFGGVAVLVLQGVLVTCESKLDWWIPATYHAPLLLSSLIAHIFFACSVVVPVAAACKASRDALRSVRNTVGALTSVGTDHDIGQGITVFHDFLARPEGAAAFREFARLALRLEEILAWGIARQFATKLPSRKRAWKIFATCIDAGAPLGSPAASRWRHFYLAHLKPLASGQVLADDELPDDFFDVFVVELVLDMYVELLPAFERHPLGRVWHEHLYESQLTQKSQTRRASSTFRRRSLVAAPALPAIPISEDSVSETN
;
A
#
# COMPACT_ATOMS: atom_id res chain seq x y z
N MET A 1 -45.64 9.47 8.89
CA MET A 1 -44.30 10.00 8.54
C MET A 1 -44.52 11.38 7.96
N ASN A 2 -43.97 12.42 8.57
CA ASN A 2 -44.19 13.79 8.08
C ASN A 2 -43.42 13.98 6.75
N ALA A 3 -43.96 14.76 5.82
CA ALA A 3 -43.30 15.02 4.52
C ALA A 3 -41.87 15.58 4.69
N THR A 4 -41.62 16.29 5.79
CA THR A 4 -40.33 16.87 6.17
C THR A 4 -39.27 15.83 6.57
N GLN A 5 -39.68 14.60 6.95
CA GLN A 5 -38.78 13.51 7.35
C GLN A 5 -38.34 12.62 6.18
N VAL A 6 -39.01 12.71 5.03
CA VAL A 6 -38.70 11.90 3.83
C VAL A 6 -37.23 12.03 3.42
N PRO A 7 -36.62 13.23 3.34
CA PRO A 7 -35.22 13.36 2.95
C PRO A 7 -34.24 12.65 3.88
N LEU A 8 -34.51 12.63 5.19
CA LEU A 8 -33.66 11.95 6.18
C LEU A 8 -33.71 10.43 6.00
N VAL A 9 -34.90 9.87 5.76
CA VAL A 9 -35.07 8.43 5.50
C VAL A 9 -34.32 8.04 4.21
N VAL A 10 -34.46 8.85 3.16
CA VAL A 10 -33.73 8.64 1.90
C VAL A 10 -32.21 8.71 2.11
N ALA A 11 -31.71 9.67 2.89
CA ALA A 11 -30.28 9.78 3.20
C ALA A 11 -29.75 8.56 3.97
N VAL A 12 -30.48 8.06 4.97
CA VAL A 12 -30.13 6.83 5.68
C VAL A 12 -30.12 5.64 4.72
N GLY A 13 -31.12 5.53 3.84
CA GLY A 13 -31.18 4.51 2.80
C GLY A 13 -29.95 4.54 1.87
N PHE A 14 -29.52 5.72 1.45
CA PHE A 14 -28.30 5.90 0.65
C PHE A 14 -27.03 5.50 1.41
N CYS A 15 -27.01 5.46 2.74
CA CYS A 15 -25.83 5.02 3.49
C CYS A 15 -25.65 3.48 3.50
N ALA A 16 -26.65 2.71 3.07
CA ALA A 16 -26.63 1.24 3.13
C ALA A 16 -25.50 0.59 2.31
N TYR A 17 -24.95 1.27 1.30
CA TYR A 17 -23.81 0.74 0.54
C TYR A 17 -22.48 0.84 1.30
N MET A 18 -22.36 1.74 2.29
CA MET A 18 -21.09 2.00 2.98
C MET A 18 -20.57 0.76 3.73
N PRO A 19 -21.38 0.02 4.54
CA PRO A 19 -20.93 -1.23 5.17
C PRO A 19 -20.50 -2.29 4.15
N VAL A 20 -21.19 -2.38 3.01
CA VAL A 20 -20.85 -3.32 1.93
C VAL A 20 -19.49 -2.95 1.31
N ALA A 21 -19.26 -1.66 1.04
CA ALA A 21 -17.99 -1.16 0.53
C ALA A 21 -16.84 -1.41 1.51
N LEU A 22 -17.04 -1.23 2.82
CA LEU A 22 -16.06 -1.57 3.85
C LEU A 22 -15.79 -3.07 3.92
N GLY A 23 -16.84 -3.90 3.85
CA GLY A 23 -16.71 -5.36 3.81
C GLY A 23 -15.88 -5.82 2.63
N LEU A 24 -16.10 -5.24 1.44
CA LEU A 24 -15.30 -5.51 0.25
C LEU A 24 -13.85 -5.00 0.40
N LEU A 25 -13.64 -3.80 0.96
CA LEU A 25 -12.30 -3.27 1.25
C LEU A 25 -11.50 -4.21 2.15
N LEU A 26 -12.11 -4.71 3.22
CA LEU A 26 -11.49 -5.65 4.15
C LEU A 26 -11.27 -7.03 3.52
N ARG A 27 -12.22 -7.52 2.71
CA ARG A 27 -12.10 -8.78 1.97
C ARG A 27 -10.92 -8.76 1.00
N TYR A 28 -10.75 -7.64 0.27
CA TYR A 28 -9.66 -7.47 -0.70
C TYR A 28 -8.42 -6.80 -0.10
N ARG A 29 -8.27 -6.72 1.22
CA ARG A 29 -7.14 -6.02 1.88
C ARG A 29 -5.76 -6.52 1.47
N ALA A 30 -5.65 -7.81 1.12
CA ALA A 30 -4.41 -8.43 0.69
C ALA A 30 -4.08 -8.17 -0.80
N ASN A 31 -5.05 -7.66 -1.56
CA ASN A 31 -4.89 -7.35 -2.99
C ASN A 31 -3.81 -6.27 -3.18
N ARG A 32 -2.92 -6.51 -4.13
CA ARG A 32 -1.76 -5.67 -4.43
C ARG A 32 -2.16 -4.23 -4.78
N VAL A 33 -3.31 -4.05 -5.44
CA VAL A 33 -3.85 -2.72 -5.80
C VAL A 33 -4.26 -1.93 -4.56
N LEU A 34 -4.78 -2.59 -3.53
CA LEU A 34 -5.29 -1.96 -2.31
C LEU A 34 -4.24 -1.82 -1.21
N ARG A 35 -3.19 -2.63 -1.21
CA ARG A 35 -2.15 -2.62 -0.18
C ARG A 35 -1.54 -1.22 0.07
N PRO A 36 -1.20 -0.41 -0.96
CA PRO A 36 -0.66 0.94 -0.77
C PRO A 36 -1.59 1.88 0.00
N TRP A 37 -2.91 1.65 -0.10
CA TRP A 37 -3.97 2.45 0.51
C TRP A 37 -4.16 2.20 2.01
N ARG A 38 -3.44 1.22 2.59
CA ARG A 38 -3.56 0.84 4.01
C ARG A 38 -5.02 0.53 4.38
N PRO A 39 -5.62 -0.52 3.79
CA PRO A 39 -7.06 -0.78 3.83
C PRO A 39 -7.63 -0.89 5.25
N LEU A 40 -6.85 -1.35 6.23
CA LEU A 40 -7.28 -1.39 7.63
C LEU A 40 -7.46 0.01 8.24
N ALA A 41 -6.49 0.91 8.03
CA ALA A 41 -6.58 2.26 8.55
C ALA A 41 -7.70 3.03 7.84
N LEU A 42 -7.84 2.84 6.54
CA LEU A 42 -8.91 3.43 5.74
C LEU A 42 -10.29 2.89 6.11
N ALA A 43 -10.42 1.61 6.43
CA ALA A 43 -11.64 1.02 6.95
C ALA A 43 -12.01 1.61 8.32
N GLY A 44 -11.01 1.83 9.19
CA GLY A 44 -11.21 2.53 10.46
C GLY A 44 -11.81 3.93 10.28
N VAL A 45 -11.25 4.73 9.37
CA VAL A 45 -11.82 6.04 8.98
C VAL A 45 -13.24 5.88 8.45
N GLY A 46 -13.45 4.92 7.56
CA GLY A 46 -14.74 4.67 6.95
C GLY A 46 -15.83 4.25 7.94
N CYS A 47 -15.50 3.45 8.95
CA CYS A 47 -16.43 3.12 10.03
C CYS A 47 -16.85 4.38 10.78
N VAL A 48 -15.90 5.23 11.18
CA VAL A 48 -16.22 6.49 11.88
C VAL A 48 -17.02 7.43 10.99
N ALA A 49 -16.67 7.53 9.70
CA ALA A 49 -17.40 8.34 8.72
C ALA A 49 -18.84 7.82 8.52
N PHE A 50 -19.05 6.50 8.47
CA PHE A 50 -20.37 5.89 8.40
C PHE A 50 -21.23 6.24 9.62
N PHE A 51 -20.69 6.09 10.83
CA PHE A 51 -21.41 6.46 12.05
C PHE A 51 -21.68 7.97 12.13
N ALA A 52 -20.73 8.82 11.72
CA ALA A 52 -20.93 10.26 11.65
C ALA A 52 -22.04 10.65 10.66
N CYS A 53 -22.19 9.89 9.57
CA CYS A 53 -23.17 10.11 8.52
C CYS A 53 -24.59 9.65 8.92
N VAL A 54 -24.69 8.48 9.56
CA VAL A 54 -25.97 7.80 9.84
C VAL A 54 -26.58 8.20 11.19
N THR A 55 -25.75 8.49 12.19
CA THR A 55 -26.24 8.76 13.55
C THR A 55 -27.14 10.01 13.61
N PRO A 56 -26.78 11.19 13.06
CA PRO A 56 -27.64 12.36 13.15
C PRO A 56 -29.03 12.18 12.48
N PRO A 57 -29.14 11.63 11.25
CA PRO A 57 -30.45 11.38 10.65
C PRO A 57 -31.30 10.38 11.43
N ILE A 58 -30.72 9.25 11.87
CA ILE A 58 -31.48 8.22 12.62
C ILE A 58 -32.02 8.79 13.92
N THR A 59 -31.20 9.55 14.62
CA THR A 59 -31.59 10.09 15.92
C THR A 59 -32.60 11.23 15.81
N SER A 60 -32.50 12.05 14.77
CA SER A 60 -33.54 13.02 14.43
C SER A 60 -34.88 12.35 14.05
N LEU A 61 -34.85 11.12 13.53
CA LEU A 61 -36.05 10.33 13.25
C LEU A 61 -36.60 9.63 14.49
N ALA A 62 -35.72 9.12 15.37
CA ALA A 62 -36.07 8.30 16.52
C ALA A 62 -36.60 9.10 17.72
N SER A 63 -36.15 10.35 17.89
CA SER A 63 -36.64 11.24 18.94
C SER A 63 -36.92 12.63 18.38
N PRO A 64 -38.10 12.81 17.77
CA PRO A 64 -38.55 14.14 17.34
C PRO A 64 -38.72 15.11 18.52
N ASP A 65 -38.96 14.58 19.74
CA ASP A 65 -39.24 15.35 20.95
C ASP A 65 -38.03 15.55 21.89
N GLY A 66 -36.82 15.18 21.43
CA GLY A 66 -35.57 15.57 22.08
C GLY A 66 -34.80 14.43 22.74
N VAL A 67 -33.89 13.80 21.98
CA VAL A 67 -32.62 13.38 22.60
C VAL A 67 -31.98 14.65 23.16
N ALA A 68 -31.36 14.59 24.35
CA ALA A 68 -30.57 15.69 24.88
C ALA A 68 -29.64 16.20 23.77
N CYS A 69 -29.99 17.37 23.24
CA CYS A 69 -29.40 17.95 22.04
C CYS A 69 -27.87 18.04 22.14
N THR A 70 -27.35 18.16 23.37
CA THR A 70 -25.94 18.05 23.75
C THR A 70 -25.29 16.72 23.36
N THR A 71 -25.90 15.57 23.64
CA THR A 71 -25.32 14.24 23.38
C THR A 71 -25.23 13.92 21.90
N LEU A 72 -26.25 14.30 21.13
CA LEU A 72 -26.35 14.03 19.71
C LEU A 72 -25.34 14.82 18.88
N VAL A 73 -25.27 16.10 19.22
CA VAL A 73 -24.42 17.07 18.57
C VAL A 73 -22.95 16.87 18.97
N ALA A 74 -22.67 16.63 20.26
CA ALA A 74 -21.31 16.38 20.73
C ALA A 74 -20.73 15.07 20.15
N TYR A 75 -21.54 14.02 20.03
CA TYR A 75 -21.09 12.76 19.46
C TYR A 75 -20.88 12.87 17.94
N ALA A 76 -21.87 13.37 17.20
CA ALA A 76 -21.86 13.32 15.75
C ALA A 76 -21.02 14.42 15.09
N ALA A 77 -21.07 15.66 15.61
CA ALA A 77 -20.38 16.79 14.99
C ALA A 77 -18.91 16.93 15.41
N LEU A 78 -18.53 16.38 16.57
CA LEU A 78 -17.22 16.66 17.18
C LEU A 78 -16.37 15.42 17.33
N VAL A 79 -16.84 14.38 18.04
CA VAL A 79 -16.01 13.20 18.25
C VAL A 79 -15.91 12.38 16.96
N ALA A 80 -17.03 12.07 16.30
CA ALA A 80 -16.96 11.27 15.08
C ALA A 80 -16.39 12.09 13.91
N ALA A 81 -16.83 13.35 13.72
CA ALA A 81 -16.40 14.15 12.59
C ALA A 81 -14.95 14.63 12.66
N ALA A 82 -14.45 15.05 13.83
CA ALA A 82 -13.04 15.40 13.97
C ALA A 82 -12.16 14.17 13.82
N THR A 83 -12.54 13.03 14.41
CA THR A 83 -11.74 11.79 14.33
C THR A 83 -11.55 11.32 12.90
N TYR A 84 -12.63 11.23 12.09
CA TYR A 84 -12.46 10.75 10.71
C TYR A 84 -11.66 11.75 9.85
N ARG A 85 -11.85 13.07 10.03
CA ARG A 85 -11.12 14.10 9.26
C ARG A 85 -9.64 14.12 9.58
N VAL A 86 -9.29 14.14 10.87
CA VAL A 86 -7.89 14.14 11.32
C VAL A 86 -7.20 12.88 10.83
N TRP A 87 -7.82 11.72 11.02
CA TRP A 87 -7.24 10.46 10.57
C TRP A 87 -7.11 10.40 9.04
N PHE A 88 -8.09 10.93 8.31
CA PHE A 88 -8.01 11.05 6.86
C PHE A 88 -6.86 11.97 6.42
N PHE A 89 -6.67 13.12 7.05
CA PHE A 89 -5.55 14.01 6.75
C PHE A 89 -4.20 13.39 7.09
N VAL A 90 -4.10 12.60 8.16
CA VAL A 90 -2.89 11.82 8.48
C VAL A 90 -2.61 10.79 7.39
N LEU A 91 -3.63 10.07 6.90
CA LEU A 91 -3.47 9.13 5.79
C LEU A 91 -3.06 9.83 4.50
N ALA A 92 -3.70 10.93 4.15
CA ALA A 92 -3.38 11.74 2.98
C ALA A 92 -1.95 12.29 3.05
N SER A 93 -1.57 12.89 4.19
CA SER A 93 -0.22 13.43 4.41
C SER A 93 0.85 12.35 4.39
N SER A 94 0.52 11.10 4.79
CA SER A 94 1.47 9.98 4.73
C SER A 94 1.96 9.67 3.31
N VAL A 95 1.13 9.91 2.29
CA VAL A 95 1.52 9.75 0.88
C VAL A 95 2.56 10.80 0.50
N TRP A 96 2.34 12.06 0.89
CA TRP A 96 3.32 13.12 0.66
C TRP A 96 4.63 12.89 1.42
N VAL A 97 4.57 12.39 2.66
CA VAL A 97 5.77 12.05 3.43
C VAL A 97 6.56 10.94 2.75
N ARG A 98 5.90 9.90 2.23
CA ARG A 98 6.55 8.85 1.41
C ARG A 98 7.22 9.45 0.19
N PHE A 99 6.54 10.31 -0.55
CA PHE A 99 7.13 11.03 -1.68
C PHE A 99 8.38 11.82 -1.29
N LYS A 100 8.37 12.54 -0.17
CA LYS A 100 9.56 13.27 0.32
C LYS A 100 10.70 12.33 0.69
N ILE A 101 10.42 11.18 1.28
CA ILE A 101 11.44 10.15 1.57
C ILE A 101 12.01 9.61 0.26
N THR A 102 11.16 9.21 -0.68
CA THR A 102 11.57 8.68 -1.98
C THR A 102 12.44 9.68 -2.74
N GLU A 103 12.07 10.96 -2.79
CA GLU A 103 12.86 12.01 -3.44
C GLU A 103 14.18 12.29 -2.72
N ALA A 104 14.20 12.27 -1.39
CA ALA A 104 15.42 12.42 -0.61
C ALA A 104 16.40 11.27 -0.86
N LEU A 105 15.89 10.04 -0.96
CA LEU A 105 16.68 8.84 -1.28
C LEU A 105 17.14 8.83 -2.74
N ALA A 106 16.32 9.31 -3.67
CA ALA A 106 16.70 9.40 -5.09
C ALA A 106 17.88 10.36 -5.30
N LYS A 107 17.93 11.47 -4.55
CA LYS A 107 18.99 12.50 -4.63
C LYS A 107 20.24 12.17 -3.82
N ALA A 108 20.18 11.18 -2.92
CA ALA A 108 21.31 10.84 -2.07
C ALA A 108 22.45 10.21 -2.91
N PRO A 109 23.67 10.75 -2.89
CA PRO A 109 24.81 10.17 -3.62
C PRO A 109 25.25 8.83 -3.03
N ASP A 110 25.10 8.66 -1.71
CA ASP A 110 25.31 7.38 -1.03
C ASP A 110 24.08 7.01 -0.19
N PRO A 111 23.34 5.93 -0.53
CA PRO A 111 22.19 5.47 0.24
C PRO A 111 22.55 4.99 1.65
N MET A 112 23.84 4.78 1.97
CA MET A 112 24.31 4.43 3.31
C MET A 112 24.52 5.65 4.22
N HIS A 113 24.59 6.86 3.66
CA HIS A 113 24.70 8.11 4.42
C HIS A 113 23.34 8.79 4.46
N VAL A 114 22.48 8.26 5.33
CA VAL A 114 21.10 8.73 5.40
C VAL A 114 21.00 10.01 6.20
N ASN A 115 20.50 11.05 5.53
CA ASN A 115 20.16 12.33 6.13
C ASN A 115 19.20 12.13 7.33
N ALA A 116 19.50 12.82 8.45
CA ALA A 116 18.65 12.84 9.65
C ALA A 116 17.18 13.17 9.33
N GLN A 117 16.94 13.95 8.27
CA GLN A 117 15.61 14.25 7.76
C GLN A 117 14.80 12.99 7.37
N VAL A 118 15.40 12.00 6.72
CA VAL A 118 14.70 10.78 6.29
C VAL A 118 14.27 9.95 7.50
N ARG A 119 15.11 9.89 8.55
CA ARG A 119 14.76 9.21 9.80
C ARG A 119 13.56 9.88 10.49
N TRP A 120 13.57 11.20 10.55
CA TRP A 120 12.44 11.97 11.09
C TRP A 120 11.15 11.76 10.29
N LEU A 121 11.22 11.79 8.96
CA LEU A 121 10.06 11.54 8.10
C LEU A 121 9.52 10.11 8.28
N ARG A 122 10.39 9.10 8.47
CA ARG A 122 9.96 7.72 8.76
C ARG A 122 9.26 7.60 10.12
N LEU A 123 9.69 8.35 11.12
CA LEU A 123 9.01 8.39 12.40
C LEU A 123 7.56 8.89 12.25
N LEU A 124 7.32 9.87 11.37
CA LEU A 124 5.96 10.37 11.05
C LEU A 124 5.09 9.32 10.33
N LEU A 125 5.70 8.34 9.66
CA LEU A 125 4.99 7.23 9.02
C LEU A 125 4.67 6.08 9.97
N ALA A 126 5.28 6.06 11.17
CA ALA A 126 5.06 5.00 12.14
C ALA A 126 3.57 4.97 12.56
N PRO A 127 2.90 3.80 12.51
CA PRO A 127 1.49 3.68 12.89
C PRO A 127 1.21 4.14 14.33
N SER A 128 2.15 3.91 15.25
CA SER A 128 2.06 4.37 16.63
C SER A 128 2.03 5.89 16.72
N MET A 129 2.97 6.58 16.06
CA MET A 129 3.04 8.05 16.06
C MET A 129 1.80 8.68 15.43
N GLN A 130 1.31 8.10 14.33
CA GLN A 130 0.06 8.53 13.70
C GLN A 130 -1.14 8.34 14.63
N GLY A 131 -1.22 7.20 15.31
CA GLY A 131 -2.25 6.93 16.31
C GLY A 131 -2.21 7.92 17.48
N TYR A 132 -1.04 8.15 18.06
CA TYR A 132 -0.86 9.11 19.16
C TYR A 132 -1.24 10.54 18.74
N ALA A 133 -0.79 10.98 17.57
CA ALA A 133 -1.14 12.30 17.04
C ALA A 133 -2.66 12.45 16.84
N CYS A 134 -3.31 11.44 16.26
CA CYS A 134 -4.77 11.43 16.11
C CYS A 134 -5.49 11.48 17.45
N VAL A 135 -5.12 10.62 18.40
CA VAL A 135 -5.74 10.58 19.73
C VAL A 135 -5.55 11.91 20.46
N ALA A 136 -4.35 12.51 20.40
CA ALA A 136 -4.09 13.80 21.02
C ALA A 136 -4.97 14.91 20.44
N VAL A 137 -5.06 15.02 19.11
CA VAL A 137 -5.89 16.03 18.44
C VAL A 137 -7.38 15.83 18.74
N VAL A 138 -7.85 14.58 18.76
CA VAL A 138 -9.24 14.25 19.10
C VAL A 138 -9.52 14.56 20.58
N ALA A 139 -8.62 14.24 21.50
CA ALA A 139 -8.77 14.54 22.92
C ALA A 139 -8.76 16.05 23.21
N MET A 140 -7.87 16.81 22.54
CA MET A 140 -7.85 18.27 22.62
C MET A 140 -9.14 18.89 22.08
N SER A 141 -9.67 18.33 20.98
CA SER A 141 -10.95 18.76 20.42
C SER A 141 -12.10 18.43 21.38
N ALA A 142 -12.19 17.21 21.89
CA ALA A 142 -13.24 16.80 22.82
C ALA A 142 -13.22 17.60 24.13
N SER A 143 -12.04 17.84 24.71
CA SER A 143 -11.89 18.57 25.98
C SER A 143 -12.20 20.06 25.87
N SER A 144 -11.91 20.68 24.73
CA SER A 144 -12.28 22.08 24.47
C SER A 144 -13.80 22.24 24.39
N PHE A 145 -14.49 21.21 23.94
CA PHE A 145 -15.93 21.24 23.69
C PHE A 145 -16.79 20.83 24.88
N SER A 146 -16.35 19.88 25.70
CA SER A 146 -17.08 19.52 26.92
C SER A 146 -17.28 20.72 27.86
N ARG A 147 -16.37 21.71 27.80
CA ARG A 147 -16.45 22.96 28.56
C ARG A 147 -17.39 24.02 27.97
N LEU A 148 -17.84 23.84 26.73
CA LEU A 148 -18.60 24.84 25.96
C LEU A 148 -20.08 24.45 25.76
N LEU A 149 -20.47 23.23 26.15
CA LEU A 149 -21.86 22.75 26.09
C LEU A 149 -22.68 23.33 27.25
N ALA A 150 -23.84 23.88 26.95
CA ALA A 150 -24.82 24.29 27.96
C ALA A 150 -25.73 23.11 28.33
N ALA A 151 -26.20 23.05 29.57
CA ALA A 151 -27.17 22.05 30.01
C ALA A 151 -28.60 22.32 29.46
N ASP A 152 -28.89 23.59 29.12
CA ASP A 152 -30.23 24.06 28.71
C ASP A 152 -30.30 24.46 27.22
N PRO A 153 -31.49 24.40 26.59
CA PRO A 153 -31.73 24.91 25.24
C PRO A 153 -31.69 26.46 25.19
N PRO A 154 -31.09 27.08 24.14
CA PRO A 154 -30.42 26.45 23.02
C PRO A 154 -29.09 25.82 23.44
N CYS A 155 -28.90 24.57 23.02
CA CYS A 155 -27.84 23.64 23.45
C CYS A 155 -26.41 24.13 23.15
N TRP A 156 -26.29 25.22 22.41
CA TRP A 156 -25.05 25.85 21.99
C TRP A 156 -24.90 27.19 22.68
N THR A 157 -23.82 27.32 23.45
CA THR A 157 -23.33 28.65 23.81
C THR A 157 -22.82 29.36 22.55
N LYS A 158 -22.88 30.70 22.50
CA LYS A 158 -22.25 31.49 21.42
C LYS A 158 -20.77 31.12 21.25
N ALA A 159 -20.09 30.82 22.36
CA ALA A 159 -18.71 30.37 22.37
C ALA A 159 -18.52 29.01 21.68
N ALA A 160 -19.44 28.05 21.88
CA ALA A 160 -19.40 26.76 21.20
C ALA A 160 -19.59 26.90 19.68
N ALA A 161 -20.53 27.74 19.25
CA ALA A 161 -20.75 28.01 17.83
C ALA A 161 -19.52 28.64 17.16
N ILE A 162 -18.88 29.61 17.82
CA ILE A 162 -17.62 30.23 17.35
C ILE A 162 -16.50 29.18 17.27
N SER A 163 -16.37 28.33 18.29
CA SER A 163 -15.36 27.27 18.32
C SER A 163 -15.50 26.31 17.14
N ILE A 164 -16.73 25.92 16.78
CA ILE A 164 -16.97 25.04 15.62
C ILE A 164 -16.64 25.73 14.33
N ALA A 165 -17.09 26.97 14.15
CA ALA A 165 -16.77 27.73 12.97
C ALA A 165 -15.24 27.79 12.78
N LEU A 166 -14.48 28.04 13.86
CA LEU A 166 -13.02 28.03 13.83
C LEU A 166 -12.45 26.66 13.46
N GLN A 167 -12.97 25.56 14.02
CA GLN A 167 -12.52 24.21 13.68
C GLN A 167 -12.82 23.84 12.23
N LEU A 168 -13.98 24.23 11.70
CA LEU A 168 -14.35 23.99 10.31
C LEU A 168 -13.44 24.78 9.36
N VAL A 169 -13.15 26.05 9.67
CA VAL A 169 -12.20 26.88 8.91
C VAL A 169 -10.81 26.26 8.96
N LEU A 170 -10.33 25.86 10.16
CA LEU A 170 -9.03 25.20 10.31
C LEU A 170 -8.96 23.89 9.52
N ALA A 171 -10.02 23.10 9.52
CA ALA A 171 -10.10 21.87 8.74
C ALA A 171 -10.10 22.15 7.23
N ALA A 172 -10.79 23.19 6.77
CA ALA A 172 -10.81 23.59 5.38
C ALA A 172 -9.43 24.09 4.91
N VAL A 173 -8.78 24.97 5.68
CA VAL A 173 -7.42 25.46 5.41
C VAL A 173 -6.41 24.31 5.41
N THR A 174 -6.45 23.45 6.43
CA THR A 174 -5.61 22.27 6.52
C THR A 174 -5.85 21.33 5.33
N GLY A 175 -7.11 21.13 4.95
CA GLY A 175 -7.47 20.36 3.76
C GLY A 175 -6.85 20.94 2.49
N ILE A 176 -7.06 22.22 2.21
CA ILE A 176 -6.48 22.89 1.04
C ILE A 176 -4.95 22.75 1.03
N TYR A 177 -4.30 22.93 2.18
CA TYR A 177 -2.87 22.75 2.31
C TYR A 177 -2.43 21.32 1.98
N VAL A 178 -3.08 20.30 2.55
CA VAL A 178 -2.81 18.89 2.24
C VAL A 178 -3.07 18.56 0.76
N ALA A 179 -4.13 19.11 0.17
CA ALA A 179 -4.44 18.91 -1.25
C ALA A 179 -3.36 19.53 -2.16
N ALA A 180 -2.84 20.71 -1.79
CA ALA A 180 -1.73 21.36 -2.48
C ALA A 180 -0.43 20.54 -2.34
N LEU A 181 -0.15 19.97 -1.17
CA LEU A 181 0.97 19.05 -0.99
C LEU A 181 0.84 17.81 -1.89
N LEU A 182 -0.34 17.20 -1.93
CA LEU A 182 -0.63 16.05 -2.79
C LEU A 182 -0.52 16.37 -4.29
N TYR A 183 -0.70 17.64 -4.69
CA TYR A 183 -0.58 18.05 -6.09
C TYR A 183 0.85 17.93 -6.61
N THR A 184 1.82 18.05 -5.70
CA THR A 184 3.25 17.89 -6.04
C THR A 184 3.67 16.43 -6.18
N VAL A 185 2.81 15.46 -5.81
CA VAL A 185 3.16 14.04 -5.81
C VAL A 185 2.82 13.42 -7.17
N SER A 186 3.84 13.10 -7.94
CA SER A 186 3.74 12.26 -9.14
C SER A 186 3.82 10.79 -8.73
N ASP A 187 2.66 10.15 -8.52
CA ASP A 187 2.56 8.72 -8.23
C ASP A 187 1.92 7.99 -9.42
N VAL A 188 2.42 6.79 -9.73
CA VAL A 188 1.80 5.87 -10.70
C VAL A 188 0.40 5.45 -10.23
N ASN A 189 0.19 5.40 -8.90
CA ASN A 189 -1.11 5.10 -8.33
C ASN A 189 -2.02 6.34 -8.34
N ALA A 190 -3.30 6.16 -8.65
CA ALA A 190 -4.31 7.23 -8.60
C ALA A 190 -4.65 7.70 -7.16
N GLN A 191 -3.86 7.31 -6.16
CA GLN A 191 -4.11 7.58 -4.74
C GLN A 191 -4.07 9.07 -4.38
N PRO A 192 -3.05 9.87 -4.76
CA PRO A 192 -3.04 11.30 -4.47
C PRO A 192 -4.26 12.02 -5.04
N LYS A 193 -4.64 11.70 -6.28
CA LYS A 193 -5.80 12.28 -6.96
C LYS A 193 -7.11 11.97 -6.25
N ALA A 194 -7.30 10.73 -5.78
CA ALA A 194 -8.50 10.35 -5.03
C ALA A 194 -8.61 11.08 -3.68
N TYR A 195 -7.49 11.24 -2.98
CA TYR A 195 -7.46 12.03 -1.74
C TYR A 195 -7.72 13.52 -2.02
N GLN A 196 -7.13 14.10 -3.05
CA GLN A 196 -7.43 15.48 -3.45
C GLN A 196 -8.90 15.69 -3.77
N GLN A 197 -9.50 14.80 -4.56
CA GLN A 197 -10.93 14.87 -4.88
C GLN A 197 -11.79 14.80 -3.61
N THR A 198 -11.42 13.94 -2.66
CA THR A 198 -12.10 13.85 -1.37
C THR A 198 -11.99 15.14 -0.57
N VAL A 199 -10.79 15.73 -0.50
CA VAL A 199 -10.55 16.98 0.22
C VAL A 199 -11.29 18.15 -0.42
N PHE A 200 -11.13 18.37 -1.73
CA PHE A 200 -11.80 19.46 -2.44
C PHE A 200 -13.32 19.32 -2.39
N GLY A 201 -13.84 18.11 -2.57
CA GLY A 201 -15.26 17.84 -2.40
C GLY A 201 -15.74 18.15 -0.98
N GLY A 202 -14.98 17.72 0.04
CA GLY A 202 -15.29 18.04 1.44
C GLY A 202 -15.28 19.54 1.73
N VAL A 203 -14.28 20.28 1.23
CA VAL A 203 -14.20 21.74 1.39
C VAL A 203 -15.36 22.44 0.68
N ALA A 204 -15.70 22.04 -0.55
CA ALA A 204 -16.83 22.60 -1.29
C ALA A 204 -18.16 22.41 -0.53
N VAL A 205 -18.35 21.22 0.05
CA VAL A 205 -19.52 20.91 0.88
C VAL A 205 -19.56 21.75 2.17
N LEU A 206 -18.41 21.96 2.83
CA LEU A 206 -18.32 22.84 4.00
C LEU A 206 -18.63 24.31 3.66
N VAL A 207 -18.16 24.80 2.51
CA VAL A 207 -18.48 26.16 2.03
C VAL A 207 -19.98 26.28 1.76
N LEU A 208 -20.56 25.32 1.05
CA LEU A 208 -22.00 25.30 0.79
C LEU A 208 -22.82 25.26 2.09
N GLN A 209 -22.35 24.50 3.09
CA GLN A 209 -22.98 24.46 4.40
C GLN A 209 -22.92 25.81 5.10
N GLY A 210 -21.77 26.51 5.05
CA GLY A 210 -21.65 27.87 5.57
C GLY A 210 -22.59 28.86 4.89
N VAL A 211 -22.73 28.77 3.57
CA VAL A 211 -23.67 29.60 2.80
C VAL A 211 -25.11 29.34 3.24
N LEU A 212 -25.53 28.07 3.34
CA LEU A 212 -26.88 27.71 3.77
C LEU A 212 -27.20 28.25 5.17
N VAL A 213 -26.29 28.07 6.13
CA VAL A 213 -26.44 28.60 7.50
C VAL A 213 -26.51 30.13 7.52
N THR A 214 -25.75 30.79 6.64
CA THR A 214 -25.76 32.26 6.53
C THR A 214 -27.10 32.73 5.93
N CYS A 215 -27.60 32.07 4.89
CA CYS A 215 -28.90 32.39 4.31
C CYS A 215 -30.04 32.15 5.31
N GLU A 216 -30.02 31.05 6.07
CA GLU A 216 -31.00 30.79 7.12
C GLU A 216 -30.98 31.90 8.19
N SER A 217 -29.81 32.28 8.67
CA SER A 217 -29.67 33.27 9.75
C SER A 217 -29.85 34.73 9.34
N LYS A 218 -29.69 35.07 8.07
CA LYS A 218 -29.75 36.47 7.58
C LYS A 218 -30.95 36.77 6.69
N LEU A 219 -31.52 35.77 6.04
CA LEU A 219 -32.63 35.94 5.09
C LEU A 219 -33.91 35.27 5.59
N ASP A 220 -33.93 34.77 6.83
CA ASP A 220 -35.03 34.00 7.42
C ASP A 220 -35.51 32.86 6.51
N TRP A 221 -34.56 32.24 5.81
CA TRP A 221 -34.87 31.18 4.87
C TRP A 221 -35.22 29.90 5.64
N TRP A 222 -36.52 29.60 5.72
CA TRP A 222 -37.07 28.50 6.52
C TRP A 222 -36.95 27.11 5.85
N ILE A 223 -36.72 27.06 4.53
CA ILE A 223 -36.65 25.80 3.77
C ILE A 223 -35.49 24.90 4.23
N PRO A 224 -34.24 25.38 4.38
CA PRO A 224 -33.12 24.58 4.88
C PRO A 224 -33.38 23.93 6.25
N ALA A 225 -34.01 24.67 7.17
CA ALA A 225 -34.38 24.17 8.50
C ALA A 225 -35.47 23.09 8.41
N THR A 226 -36.50 23.33 7.61
CA THR A 226 -37.67 22.45 7.46
C THR A 226 -37.34 21.09 6.86
N TYR A 227 -36.35 21.05 5.95
CA TYR A 227 -35.93 19.81 5.27
C TYR A 227 -34.59 19.26 5.79
N HIS A 228 -34.11 19.76 6.94
CA HIS A 228 -32.86 19.32 7.55
C HIS A 228 -31.64 19.36 6.61
N ALA A 229 -31.59 20.36 5.71
CA ALA A 229 -30.56 20.48 4.68
C ALA A 229 -29.12 20.49 5.23
N PRO A 230 -28.80 21.12 6.38
CA PRO A 230 -27.45 21.06 6.96
C PRO A 230 -27.00 19.64 7.32
N LEU A 231 -27.92 18.80 7.82
CA LEU A 231 -27.63 17.40 8.15
C LEU A 231 -27.38 16.58 6.89
N LEU A 232 -28.24 16.74 5.89
CA LEU A 232 -28.06 16.08 4.58
C LEU A 232 -26.74 16.48 3.91
N LEU A 233 -26.39 17.77 3.97
CA LEU A 233 -25.17 18.25 3.37
C LEU A 233 -23.91 17.75 4.13
N SER A 234 -23.98 17.67 5.46
CA SER A 234 -22.89 17.07 6.24
C SER A 234 -22.64 15.60 5.89
N SER A 235 -23.71 14.85 5.59
CA SER A 235 -23.64 13.45 5.15
C SER A 235 -22.91 13.28 3.80
N LEU A 236 -23.01 14.29 2.93
CA LEU A 236 -22.40 14.29 1.60
C LEU A 236 -20.86 14.19 1.68
N ILE A 237 -20.23 14.75 2.72
CA ILE A 237 -18.78 14.64 2.93
C ILE A 237 -18.37 13.17 3.07
N ALA A 238 -19.13 12.38 3.85
CA ALA A 238 -18.87 10.96 4.01
C ALA A 238 -19.08 10.21 2.70
N HIS A 239 -20.14 10.54 1.94
CA HIS A 239 -20.37 9.96 0.62
C HIS A 239 -19.22 10.21 -0.36
N ILE A 240 -18.71 11.44 -0.42
CA ILE A 240 -17.55 11.79 -1.25
C ILE A 240 -16.32 11.00 -0.83
N PHE A 241 -16.04 10.91 0.48
CA PHE A 241 -14.95 10.07 0.99
C PHE A 241 -15.10 8.61 0.56
N PHE A 242 -16.29 8.02 0.71
CA PHE A 242 -16.53 6.65 0.31
C PHE A 242 -16.39 6.47 -1.20
N ALA A 243 -16.95 7.36 -2.02
CA ALA A 243 -16.88 7.27 -3.47
C ALA A 243 -15.42 7.29 -3.95
N CYS A 244 -14.68 8.33 -3.58
CA CYS A 244 -13.31 8.55 -4.07
C CYS A 244 -12.28 7.66 -3.39
N SER A 245 -12.34 7.53 -2.07
CA SER A 245 -11.29 6.86 -1.28
C SER A 245 -11.55 5.38 -1.01
N VAL A 246 -12.79 4.88 -1.11
CA VAL A 246 -13.11 3.47 -0.82
C VAL A 246 -13.60 2.72 -2.07
N VAL A 247 -14.66 3.21 -2.71
CA VAL A 247 -15.35 2.51 -3.79
C VAL A 247 -14.49 2.42 -5.04
N VAL A 248 -13.88 3.53 -5.49
CA VAL A 248 -12.99 3.54 -6.67
C VAL A 248 -11.83 2.53 -6.52
N PRO A 249 -11.03 2.54 -5.44
CA PRO A 249 -9.94 1.58 -5.32
C PRO A 249 -10.43 0.14 -5.11
N VAL A 250 -11.55 -0.09 -4.43
CA VAL A 250 -12.17 -1.43 -4.33
C VAL A 250 -12.61 -1.94 -5.70
N ALA A 251 -13.25 -1.11 -6.52
CA ALA A 251 -13.67 -1.46 -7.86
C ALA A 251 -12.46 -1.82 -8.74
N ALA A 252 -11.36 -1.07 -8.62
CA ALA A 252 -10.09 -1.37 -9.30
C ALA A 252 -9.51 -2.72 -8.85
N ALA A 253 -9.50 -3.01 -7.55
CA ALA A 253 -9.08 -4.31 -7.02
C ALA A 253 -9.98 -5.47 -7.51
N CYS A 254 -11.29 -5.29 -7.49
CA CYS A 254 -12.25 -6.27 -8.01
C CYS A 254 -12.04 -6.54 -9.50
N LYS A 255 -11.74 -5.51 -10.30
CA LYS A 255 -11.39 -5.67 -11.72
C LYS A 255 -10.09 -6.45 -11.86
N ALA A 256 -9.03 -6.07 -11.15
CA ALA A 256 -7.75 -6.76 -11.18
C ALA A 256 -7.86 -8.24 -10.77
N SER A 257 -8.64 -8.56 -9.73
CA SER A 257 -8.89 -9.95 -9.33
C SER A 257 -9.65 -10.75 -10.39
N ARG A 258 -10.63 -10.14 -11.06
CA ARG A 258 -11.36 -10.79 -12.18
C ARG A 258 -10.46 -11.03 -13.38
N ASP A 259 -9.62 -10.07 -13.72
CA ASP A 259 -8.68 -10.19 -14.83
C ASP A 259 -7.60 -11.25 -14.53
N ALA A 260 -7.14 -11.35 -13.27
CA ALA A 260 -6.27 -12.43 -12.83
C ALA A 260 -6.95 -13.81 -12.95
N LEU A 261 -8.20 -13.94 -12.51
CA LEU A 261 -8.96 -15.20 -12.64
C LEU A 261 -9.23 -15.57 -14.11
N ARG A 262 -9.50 -14.59 -14.98
CA ARG A 262 -9.66 -14.81 -16.42
C ARG A 262 -8.35 -15.24 -17.05
N SER A 263 -7.25 -14.60 -16.69
CA SER A 263 -5.91 -15.02 -17.09
C SER A 263 -5.71 -16.47 -16.68
N VAL A 264 -5.81 -16.81 -15.39
CA VAL A 264 -5.68 -18.20 -14.90
C VAL A 264 -6.63 -19.16 -15.60
N ARG A 265 -7.89 -18.81 -15.88
CA ARG A 265 -8.80 -19.70 -16.63
C ARG A 265 -8.32 -19.94 -18.07
N ASN A 266 -7.84 -18.89 -18.74
CA ASN A 266 -7.29 -18.98 -20.09
C ASN A 266 -5.95 -19.75 -20.08
N THR A 267 -5.13 -19.55 -19.05
CA THR A 267 -3.89 -20.30 -18.86
C THR A 267 -4.15 -21.74 -18.46
N VAL A 268 -5.12 -22.06 -17.59
CA VAL A 268 -5.50 -23.44 -17.22
C VAL A 268 -6.11 -24.20 -18.40
N GLY A 269 -6.83 -23.49 -19.28
CA GLY A 269 -7.22 -24.02 -20.59
C GLY A 269 -6.01 -24.37 -21.47
N ALA A 270 -4.86 -23.71 -21.29
CA ALA A 270 -3.59 -24.00 -21.97
C ALA A 270 -2.64 -24.92 -21.18
N LEU A 271 -2.73 -24.96 -19.85
CA LEU A 271 -1.84 -25.64 -18.88
C LEU A 271 -2.30 -27.04 -18.50
N THR A 272 -3.36 -27.54 -19.12
CA THR A 272 -3.50 -29.00 -19.30
C THR A 272 -2.36 -29.61 -20.15
N SER A 273 -1.35 -28.80 -20.54
CA SER A 273 -0.14 -29.26 -21.24
C SER A 273 1.21 -29.19 -20.50
N VAL A 274 1.55 -28.28 -19.57
CA VAL A 274 2.88 -28.27 -18.88
C VAL A 274 2.83 -27.50 -17.53
N GLY A 275 3.61 -27.92 -16.51
CA GLY A 275 3.47 -27.58 -15.08
C GLY A 275 3.90 -26.18 -14.58
N THR A 276 3.19 -25.69 -13.55
CA THR A 276 3.11 -24.28 -13.14
C THR A 276 4.04 -23.81 -12.01
N ASP A 277 4.60 -24.72 -11.19
CA ASP A 277 5.48 -24.30 -10.08
C ASP A 277 6.91 -23.98 -10.55
N HIS A 278 7.34 -24.56 -11.67
CA HIS A 278 8.64 -24.26 -12.26
C HIS A 278 8.70 -22.83 -12.84
N ASP A 279 7.55 -22.30 -13.29
CA ASP A 279 7.45 -21.00 -13.97
C ASP A 279 7.64 -19.79 -13.03
N ILE A 280 7.15 -19.87 -11.78
CA ILE A 280 7.28 -18.74 -10.83
C ILE A 280 8.72 -18.62 -10.34
N GLY A 281 9.35 -19.74 -9.97
CA GLY A 281 10.75 -19.75 -9.57
C GLY A 281 11.66 -19.25 -10.69
N GLN A 282 11.42 -19.73 -11.92
CA GLN A 282 12.14 -19.25 -13.10
C GLN A 282 11.89 -17.75 -13.37
N GLY A 283 10.65 -17.28 -13.21
CA GLY A 283 10.31 -15.86 -13.34
C GLY A 283 11.06 -14.96 -12.35
N ILE A 284 11.19 -15.40 -11.09
CA ILE A 284 11.95 -14.68 -10.06
C ILE A 284 13.44 -14.65 -10.40
N THR A 285 14.02 -15.76 -10.87
CA THR A 285 15.44 -15.79 -11.27
C THR A 285 15.71 -14.87 -12.47
N VAL A 286 14.85 -14.90 -13.49
CA VAL A 286 14.98 -14.01 -14.65
C VAL A 286 14.83 -12.55 -14.24
N PHE A 287 13.92 -12.26 -13.30
CA PHE A 287 13.78 -10.92 -12.75
C PHE A 287 15.00 -10.47 -11.93
N HIS A 288 15.59 -11.36 -11.15
CA HIS A 288 16.84 -11.08 -10.44
C HIS A 288 17.99 -10.76 -11.41
N ASP A 289 18.11 -11.51 -12.50
CA ASP A 289 19.11 -11.28 -13.55
C ASP A 289 18.86 -9.96 -14.29
N PHE A 290 17.60 -9.61 -14.54
CA PHE A 290 17.23 -8.31 -15.08
C PHE A 290 17.67 -7.16 -14.17
N LEU A 291 17.42 -7.26 -12.86
CA LEU A 291 17.87 -6.26 -11.89
C LEU A 291 19.40 -6.20 -11.80
N ALA A 292 20.11 -7.28 -12.10
CA ALA A 292 21.57 -7.28 -12.15
C ALA A 292 22.16 -6.48 -13.31
N ARG A 293 21.40 -6.27 -14.40
CA ARG A 293 21.84 -5.47 -15.54
C ARG A 293 21.75 -3.97 -15.19
N PRO A 294 22.73 -3.14 -15.58
CA PRO A 294 22.72 -1.71 -15.25
C PRO A 294 21.50 -1.00 -15.82
N GLU A 295 21.09 -1.33 -17.06
CA GLU A 295 19.90 -0.77 -17.71
C GLU A 295 18.60 -1.21 -17.03
N GLY A 296 18.49 -2.50 -16.69
CA GLY A 296 17.33 -3.06 -16.00
C GLY A 296 17.16 -2.47 -14.60
N ALA A 297 18.26 -2.40 -13.84
CA ALA A 297 18.31 -1.74 -12.53
C ALA A 297 17.90 -0.27 -12.62
N ALA A 298 18.41 0.48 -13.60
CA ALA A 298 18.11 1.90 -13.76
C ALA A 298 16.64 2.14 -14.11
N ALA A 299 16.10 1.40 -15.08
CA ALA A 299 14.70 1.51 -15.49
C ALA A 299 13.74 1.13 -14.35
N PHE A 300 14.04 0.03 -13.65
CA PHE A 300 13.22 -0.42 -12.52
C PHE A 300 13.32 0.53 -11.33
N ARG A 301 14.51 1.09 -11.06
CA ARG A 301 14.72 2.09 -10.00
C ARG A 301 13.91 3.36 -10.25
N GLU A 302 13.89 3.85 -11.49
CA GLU A 302 13.10 5.04 -11.83
C GLU A 302 11.60 4.77 -11.72
N PHE A 303 11.15 3.59 -12.12
CA PHE A 303 9.77 3.17 -11.87
C PHE A 303 9.45 3.07 -10.38
N ALA A 304 10.33 2.46 -9.58
CA ALA A 304 10.16 2.31 -8.14
C ALA A 304 10.12 3.68 -7.43
N ARG A 305 10.86 4.67 -7.93
CA ARG A 305 10.77 6.07 -7.49
C ARG A 305 9.36 6.64 -7.76
N LEU A 306 8.82 6.48 -8.97
CA LEU A 306 7.48 6.94 -9.31
C LEU A 306 6.38 6.19 -8.53
N ALA A 307 6.61 4.92 -8.18
CA ALA A 307 5.70 4.12 -7.38
C ALA A 307 5.83 4.33 -5.86
N LEU A 308 6.70 5.27 -5.42
CA LEU A 308 7.01 5.56 -4.01
C LEU A 308 7.50 4.33 -3.21
N ARG A 309 8.29 3.48 -3.88
CA ARG A 309 8.80 2.17 -3.41
C ARG A 309 10.29 1.98 -3.77
N LEU A 310 11.04 3.07 -3.74
CA LEU A 310 12.46 3.10 -4.11
C LEU A 310 13.33 2.33 -3.10
N GLU A 311 12.85 2.18 -1.88
CA GLU A 311 13.63 1.62 -0.77
C GLU A 311 13.97 0.15 -0.96
N GLU A 312 13.08 -0.64 -1.57
CA GLU A 312 13.35 -2.07 -1.82
C GLU A 312 14.51 -2.28 -2.78
N ILE A 313 14.55 -1.54 -3.90
CA ILE A 313 15.60 -1.71 -4.91
C ILE A 313 16.95 -1.17 -4.40
N LEU A 314 16.94 -0.10 -3.58
CA LEU A 314 18.16 0.40 -2.93
C LEU A 314 18.67 -0.58 -1.86
N ALA A 315 17.78 -1.13 -1.03
CA ALA A 315 18.13 -2.13 -0.03
C ALA A 315 18.71 -3.39 -0.69
N TRP A 316 18.10 -3.84 -1.80
CA TRP A 316 18.59 -4.97 -2.60
C TRP A 316 20.02 -4.70 -3.10
N GLY A 317 20.25 -3.52 -3.68
CA GLY A 317 21.58 -3.13 -4.18
C GLY A 317 22.65 -3.10 -3.09
N ILE A 318 22.33 -2.59 -1.90
CA ILE A 318 23.25 -2.57 -0.74
C ILE A 318 23.52 -3.97 -0.20
N ALA A 319 22.47 -4.77 0.00
CA ALA A 319 22.58 -6.11 0.57
C ALA A 319 23.38 -7.04 -0.33
N ARG A 320 23.14 -7.01 -1.65
CA ARG A 320 23.87 -7.82 -2.63
C ARG A 320 25.36 -7.47 -2.71
N GLN A 321 25.73 -6.22 -2.42
CA GLN A 321 27.14 -5.83 -2.37
C GLN A 321 27.87 -6.38 -1.15
N PHE A 322 27.20 -7.03 -0.20
CA PHE A 322 27.85 -7.58 0.99
C PHE A 322 28.99 -8.53 0.64
N ALA A 323 28.74 -9.51 -0.23
CA ALA A 323 29.75 -10.47 -0.70
C ALA A 323 30.86 -9.85 -1.57
N THR A 324 30.66 -8.64 -2.14
CA THR A 324 31.65 -8.05 -3.06
C THR A 324 32.81 -7.32 -2.37
N LYS A 325 32.76 -7.16 -1.04
CA LYS A 325 33.88 -6.64 -0.23
C LYS A 325 33.96 -7.45 1.04
N LEU A 326 35.07 -7.35 1.77
CA LEU A 326 35.32 -8.14 2.99
C LEU A 326 34.06 -8.25 3.90
N PRO A 327 33.46 -9.44 4.02
CA PRO A 327 32.19 -9.66 4.72
C PRO A 327 32.42 -9.59 6.23
N SER A 328 32.41 -8.38 6.79
CA SER A 328 32.64 -8.16 8.22
C SER A 328 31.35 -7.95 9.01
N ARG A 329 31.35 -8.32 10.29
CA ARG A 329 30.23 -8.02 11.21
C ARG A 329 29.93 -6.52 11.30
N LYS A 330 30.96 -5.67 11.31
CA LYS A 330 30.79 -4.20 11.27
C LYS A 330 29.98 -3.75 10.04
N ARG A 331 30.28 -4.32 8.87
CA ARG A 331 29.55 -4.03 7.63
C ARG A 331 28.13 -4.58 7.69
N ALA A 332 27.95 -5.80 8.18
CA ALA A 332 26.62 -6.39 8.34
C ALA A 332 25.75 -5.58 9.31
N TRP A 333 26.31 -5.04 10.39
CA TRP A 333 25.62 -4.11 11.28
C TRP A 333 25.20 -2.83 10.56
N LYS A 334 26.06 -2.29 9.69
CA LYS A 334 25.72 -1.11 8.87
C LYS A 334 24.57 -1.40 7.91
N ILE A 335 24.57 -2.57 7.25
CA ILE A 335 23.47 -3.00 6.37
C ILE A 335 22.19 -3.19 7.20
N PHE A 336 22.29 -3.84 8.37
CA PHE A 336 21.16 -4.02 9.28
C PHE A 336 20.55 -2.69 9.71
N ALA A 337 21.35 -1.73 10.17
CA ALA A 337 20.88 -0.41 10.59
C ALA A 337 20.26 0.41 9.43
N THR A 338 20.77 0.25 8.21
CA THR A 338 20.30 0.99 7.03
C THR A 338 19.05 0.35 6.39
N CYS A 339 18.96 -0.98 6.36
CA CYS A 339 17.96 -1.70 5.58
C CYS A 339 16.95 -2.49 6.42
N ILE A 340 17.31 -2.94 7.63
CA ILE A 340 16.56 -3.99 8.36
C ILE A 340 15.95 -3.50 9.68
N ASP A 341 16.62 -2.62 10.41
CA ASP A 341 16.18 -2.20 11.75
C ASP A 341 14.81 -1.45 11.75
N ALA A 342 14.19 -1.34 12.92
CA ALA A 342 12.97 -0.59 13.12
C ALA A 342 13.24 0.90 12.87
N GLY A 343 12.60 1.45 11.83
CA GLY A 343 12.85 2.83 11.40
C GLY A 343 14.10 2.98 10.52
N ALA A 344 14.71 1.87 10.08
CA ALA A 344 15.79 1.88 9.11
C ALA A 344 15.37 2.68 7.87
N PRO A 345 16.26 3.50 7.29
CA PRO A 345 15.92 4.42 6.20
C PRO A 345 15.56 3.76 4.87
N LEU A 346 15.99 2.52 4.65
CA LEU A 346 15.58 1.68 3.53
C LEU A 346 14.72 0.49 3.98
N GLY A 347 14.13 0.58 5.17
CA GLY A 347 13.26 -0.46 5.71
C GLY A 347 12.11 -0.77 4.77
N SER A 348 11.92 -2.07 4.52
CA SER A 348 10.91 -2.67 3.64
C SER A 348 10.01 -3.66 4.40
N PRO A 349 8.93 -4.17 3.80
CA PRO A 349 8.16 -5.27 4.37
C PRO A 349 9.03 -6.52 4.63
N ALA A 350 9.89 -6.90 3.69
CA ALA A 350 10.85 -8.00 3.87
C ALA A 350 11.76 -7.79 5.10
N ALA A 351 12.25 -6.57 5.32
CA ALA A 351 13.09 -6.24 6.47
C ALA A 351 12.39 -6.54 7.80
N SER A 352 11.10 -6.22 7.91
CA SER A 352 10.33 -6.50 9.13
C SER A 352 10.20 -7.99 9.45
N ARG A 353 10.14 -8.86 8.42
CA ARG A 353 10.06 -10.33 8.57
C ARG A 353 11.37 -10.90 9.13
N TRP A 354 12.51 -10.41 8.64
CA TRP A 354 13.83 -10.95 8.97
C TRP A 354 14.57 -10.20 10.07
N ARG A 355 14.00 -9.10 10.60
CA ARG A 355 14.66 -8.25 11.60
C ARG A 355 15.13 -9.02 12.83
N HIS A 356 14.27 -9.85 13.41
CA HIS A 356 14.60 -10.59 14.63
C HIS A 356 15.70 -11.62 14.40
N PHE A 357 15.69 -12.27 13.23
CA PHE A 357 16.74 -13.19 12.82
C PHE A 357 18.10 -12.48 12.76
N TYR A 358 18.22 -11.40 11.99
CA TYR A 358 19.50 -10.70 11.85
C TYR A 358 19.96 -10.03 13.15
N LEU A 359 19.04 -9.49 13.94
CA LEU A 359 19.38 -8.90 15.24
C LEU A 359 19.98 -9.93 16.19
N ALA A 360 19.46 -11.16 16.22
CA ALA A 360 19.98 -12.22 17.08
C ALA A 360 21.41 -12.65 16.68
N HIS A 361 21.71 -12.70 15.38
CA HIS A 361 23.01 -13.13 14.87
C HIS A 361 24.08 -12.02 14.91
N LEU A 362 23.66 -10.76 14.94
CA LEU A 362 24.55 -9.61 14.95
C LEU A 362 24.77 -9.00 16.34
N LYS A 363 23.88 -9.24 17.31
CA LYS A 363 24.03 -8.70 18.67
C LYS A 363 25.27 -9.31 19.33
N PRO A 364 26.16 -8.50 19.92
CA PRO A 364 27.32 -9.03 20.62
C PRO A 364 26.86 -9.92 21.79
N LEU A 365 27.44 -11.11 21.92
CA LEU A 365 27.22 -11.94 23.11
C LEU A 365 27.72 -11.17 24.33
N ALA A 366 26.90 -11.13 25.38
CA ALA A 366 27.20 -10.42 26.62
C ALA A 366 28.38 -11.03 27.41
N SER A 367 28.89 -12.19 27.01
CA SER A 367 30.10 -12.81 27.57
C SER A 367 31.30 -12.40 26.74
N GLY A 368 32.37 -11.90 27.37
CA GLY A 368 33.62 -11.43 26.77
C GLY A 368 34.45 -12.45 25.96
N GLN A 369 33.80 -13.32 25.19
CA GLN A 369 34.39 -14.03 24.08
C GLN A 369 34.71 -13.01 23.00
N VAL A 370 36.00 -12.74 22.84
CA VAL A 370 36.55 -12.20 21.60
C VAL A 370 36.09 -13.15 20.50
N LEU A 371 35.07 -12.76 19.73
CA LEU A 371 34.60 -13.53 18.59
C LEU A 371 35.76 -13.57 17.60
N ALA A 372 36.43 -14.71 17.56
CA ALA A 372 37.67 -14.94 16.80
C ALA A 372 37.46 -14.76 15.29
N ASP A 373 36.21 -14.84 14.81
CA ASP A 373 35.83 -14.51 13.43
C ASP A 373 34.93 -13.27 13.42
N ASP A 374 35.52 -12.14 13.03
CA ASP A 374 34.78 -10.93 12.64
C ASP A 374 34.24 -11.04 11.20
N GLU A 375 34.60 -12.14 10.52
CA GLU A 375 34.17 -12.51 9.17
C GLU A 375 32.85 -13.28 9.23
N LEU A 376 31.93 -12.92 8.35
CA LEU A 376 30.62 -13.55 8.21
C LEU A 376 30.56 -14.28 6.86
N PRO A 377 29.71 -15.30 6.71
CA PRO A 377 29.49 -15.95 5.42
C PRO A 377 29.07 -14.95 4.34
N ASP A 378 29.57 -15.10 3.12
CA ASP A 378 29.24 -14.22 1.99
C ASP A 378 27.72 -14.18 1.69
N ASP A 379 27.05 -15.30 1.93
CA ASP A 379 25.61 -15.52 1.73
C ASP A 379 24.73 -15.06 2.91
N PHE A 380 25.31 -14.40 3.92
CA PHE A 380 24.58 -13.99 5.13
C PHE A 380 23.29 -13.21 4.84
N PHE A 381 23.26 -12.38 3.79
CA PHE A 381 22.09 -11.61 3.38
C PHE A 381 21.27 -12.23 2.23
N ASP A 382 21.61 -13.42 1.73
CA ASP A 382 20.96 -13.99 0.54
C ASP A 382 19.46 -14.19 0.73
N VAL A 383 19.06 -14.67 1.91
CA VAL A 383 17.65 -14.84 2.24
C VAL A 383 16.89 -13.50 2.18
N PHE A 384 17.48 -12.44 2.70
CA PHE A 384 16.91 -11.08 2.62
C PHE A 384 16.87 -10.56 1.18
N VAL A 385 17.91 -10.82 0.39
CA VAL A 385 17.99 -10.44 -1.03
C VAL A 385 16.89 -11.13 -1.84
N VAL A 386 16.73 -12.45 -1.68
CA VAL A 386 15.68 -13.22 -2.37
C VAL A 386 14.29 -12.71 -2.00
N GLU A 387 14.06 -12.40 -0.73
CA GLU A 387 12.77 -11.89 -0.25
C GLU A 387 12.45 -10.48 -0.76
N LEU A 388 13.45 -9.60 -0.90
CA LEU A 388 13.28 -8.31 -1.56
C LEU A 388 12.90 -8.48 -3.03
N VAL A 389 13.58 -9.40 -3.75
CA VAL A 389 13.29 -9.68 -5.16
C VAL A 389 11.88 -10.25 -5.31
N LEU A 390 11.50 -11.18 -4.44
CA LEU A 390 10.15 -11.75 -4.42
C LEU A 390 9.09 -10.66 -4.19
N ASP A 391 9.28 -9.80 -3.19
CA ASP A 391 8.35 -8.69 -2.90
C ASP A 391 8.24 -7.75 -4.13
N MET A 392 9.36 -7.37 -4.76
CA MET A 392 9.36 -6.52 -5.97
C MET A 392 8.71 -7.22 -7.17
N TYR A 393 8.99 -8.50 -7.39
CA TYR A 393 8.42 -9.33 -8.46
C TYR A 393 6.90 -9.46 -8.31
N VAL A 394 6.44 -9.70 -7.08
CA VAL A 394 5.03 -9.87 -6.77
C VAL A 394 4.32 -8.51 -6.82
N GLU A 395 4.83 -7.47 -6.18
CA GLU A 395 4.09 -6.23 -5.97
C GLU A 395 4.27 -5.19 -7.07
N LEU A 396 5.48 -5.04 -7.60
CA LEU A 396 5.85 -3.93 -8.48
C LEU A 396 5.90 -4.34 -9.96
N LEU A 397 6.44 -5.52 -10.26
CA LEU A 397 6.64 -5.96 -11.64
C LEU A 397 5.36 -5.91 -12.50
N PRO A 398 4.17 -6.35 -12.05
CA PRO A 398 2.98 -6.32 -12.90
C PRO A 398 2.56 -4.90 -13.30
N ALA A 399 2.85 -3.90 -12.47
CA ALA A 399 2.60 -2.50 -12.80
C ALA A 399 3.72 -1.94 -13.69
N PHE A 400 4.97 -2.32 -13.44
CA PHE A 400 6.12 -1.99 -14.27
C PHE A 400 5.93 -2.46 -15.71
N GLU A 401 5.48 -3.70 -15.92
CA GLU A 401 5.22 -4.30 -17.24
C GLU A 401 4.25 -3.46 -18.10
N ARG A 402 3.26 -2.84 -17.48
CA ARG A 402 2.28 -1.99 -18.19
C ARG A 402 2.75 -0.55 -18.36
N HIS A 403 3.84 -0.18 -17.70
CA HIS A 403 4.39 1.17 -17.75
C HIS A 403 5.36 1.31 -18.93
N PRO A 404 5.52 2.50 -19.54
CA PRO A 404 6.48 2.69 -20.64
C PRO A 404 7.93 2.27 -20.31
N LEU A 405 8.35 2.45 -19.05
CA LEU A 405 9.67 1.98 -18.57
C LEU A 405 9.82 0.45 -18.55
N GLY A 406 8.70 -0.29 -18.54
CA GLY A 406 8.67 -1.75 -18.59
C GLY A 406 9.06 -2.34 -19.94
N ARG A 407 9.23 -1.52 -20.98
CA ARG A 407 9.68 -2.01 -22.30
C ARG A 407 11.01 -2.78 -22.22
N VAL A 408 11.95 -2.29 -21.42
CA VAL A 408 13.28 -2.91 -21.22
C VAL A 408 13.16 -4.32 -20.63
N TRP A 409 12.14 -4.55 -19.78
CA TRP A 409 11.86 -5.88 -19.26
C TRP A 409 11.37 -6.85 -20.35
N HIS A 410 10.53 -6.39 -21.27
CA HIS A 410 10.06 -7.22 -22.38
C HIS A 410 11.20 -7.58 -23.34
N GLU A 411 12.12 -6.65 -23.59
CA GLU A 411 13.32 -6.89 -24.38
C GLU A 411 14.22 -7.94 -23.69
N HIS A 412 14.41 -7.84 -22.37
CA HIS A 412 15.14 -8.86 -21.60
C HIS A 412 14.46 -10.23 -21.60
N LEU A 413 13.13 -10.30 -21.46
CA LEU A 413 12.39 -11.55 -21.56
C LEU A 413 12.55 -12.20 -22.94
N TYR A 414 12.55 -11.41 -24.00
CA TYR A 414 12.78 -11.92 -25.35
C TYR A 414 14.19 -12.50 -25.51
N GLU A 415 15.21 -11.78 -25.03
CA GLU A 415 16.61 -12.24 -25.05
C GLU A 415 16.84 -13.53 -24.24
N SER A 416 16.27 -13.61 -23.03
CA SER A 416 16.40 -14.79 -22.17
C SER A 416 15.74 -16.02 -22.78
N GLN A 417 14.56 -15.87 -23.39
CA GLN A 417 13.88 -16.95 -24.12
C GLN A 417 14.67 -17.41 -25.35
N LEU A 418 15.26 -16.49 -26.12
CA LEU A 418 16.12 -16.84 -27.26
C LEU A 418 17.35 -17.62 -26.81
N THR A 419 17.98 -17.19 -25.72
CA THR A 419 19.16 -17.83 -25.15
C THR A 419 18.83 -19.25 -24.69
N GLN A 420 17.70 -19.43 -23.97
CA GLN A 420 17.24 -20.75 -23.53
C GLN A 420 16.90 -21.69 -24.69
N LYS A 421 16.25 -21.18 -25.75
CA LYS A 421 15.98 -21.94 -27.00
C LYS A 421 17.27 -22.34 -27.73
N SER A 422 18.29 -21.48 -27.71
CA SER A 422 19.58 -21.78 -28.32
C SER A 422 20.35 -22.86 -27.56
N GLN A 423 20.33 -22.82 -26.22
CA GLN A 423 20.98 -23.81 -25.36
C GLN A 423 20.32 -25.18 -25.46
N THR A 424 18.99 -25.25 -25.49
CA THR A 424 18.25 -26.51 -25.69
C THR A 424 18.52 -27.11 -27.07
N ARG A 425 18.61 -26.30 -28.14
CA ARG A 425 19.03 -26.76 -29.47
C ARG A 425 20.47 -27.30 -29.51
N ARG A 426 21.41 -26.68 -28.78
CA ARG A 426 22.79 -27.19 -28.67
C ARG A 426 22.88 -28.46 -27.82
N ALA A 427 22.15 -28.55 -26.71
CA ALA A 427 22.12 -29.76 -25.88
C ALA A 427 21.57 -30.97 -26.66
N SER A 428 20.48 -30.77 -27.39
CA SER A 428 19.88 -31.80 -28.27
C SER A 428 20.76 -32.18 -29.46
N SER A 429 21.49 -31.25 -30.06
CA SER A 429 22.44 -31.57 -31.14
C SER A 429 23.69 -32.30 -30.63
N THR A 430 24.14 -32.02 -29.40
CA THR A 430 25.24 -32.72 -28.75
C THR A 430 24.84 -34.14 -28.35
N PHE A 431 23.60 -34.34 -27.90
CA PHE A 431 23.03 -35.66 -27.62
C PHE A 431 22.91 -36.51 -28.91
N ARG A 432 22.42 -35.92 -30.01
CA ARG A 432 22.37 -36.59 -31.33
C ARG A 432 23.77 -36.95 -31.87
N ARG A 433 24.78 -36.10 -31.68
CA ARG A 433 26.16 -36.41 -32.09
C ARG A 433 26.76 -37.54 -31.27
N ARG A 434 26.47 -37.64 -29.97
CA ARG A 434 26.92 -38.77 -29.14
C ARG A 434 26.21 -40.08 -29.50
N SER A 435 24.93 -40.04 -29.90
CA SER A 435 24.23 -41.27 -30.32
C SER A 435 24.65 -41.78 -31.70
N LEU A 436 25.20 -40.92 -32.58
CA LEU A 436 25.73 -41.32 -33.89
C LEU A 436 27.18 -41.82 -33.83
N VAL A 437 27.94 -41.46 -32.79
CA VAL A 437 29.33 -41.94 -32.59
C VAL A 437 29.37 -43.22 -31.73
N ALA A 438 28.26 -43.58 -31.08
CA ALA A 438 28.11 -44.82 -30.31
C ALA A 438 27.32 -45.90 -31.08
N ALA A 439 27.52 -46.03 -32.39
CA ALA A 439 27.14 -47.26 -33.09
C ALA A 439 28.20 -48.32 -32.76
N PRO A 440 27.88 -49.38 -31.99
CA PRO A 440 28.84 -50.43 -31.71
C PRO A 440 29.18 -51.16 -33.01
N ALA A 441 30.47 -51.36 -33.27
CA ALA A 441 30.94 -52.27 -34.30
C ALA A 441 30.31 -53.65 -34.05
N LEU A 442 29.57 -54.16 -35.04
CA LEU A 442 29.00 -55.50 -35.03
C LEU A 442 30.12 -56.52 -34.73
N PRO A 443 29.95 -57.41 -33.74
CA PRO A 443 30.92 -58.46 -33.49
C PRO A 443 30.93 -59.45 -34.67
N ALA A 444 32.15 -59.87 -35.05
CA ALA A 444 32.37 -60.84 -36.11
C ALA A 444 31.66 -62.17 -35.80
N ILE A 445 31.04 -62.73 -36.84
CA ILE A 445 30.35 -64.02 -36.82
C ILE A 445 31.39 -65.12 -36.52
N PRO A 446 31.22 -65.94 -35.46
CA PRO A 446 32.09 -67.08 -35.21
C PRO A 446 31.76 -68.19 -36.21
N ILE A 447 32.78 -68.63 -36.94
CA ILE A 447 32.77 -69.86 -37.74
C ILE A 447 32.75 -71.02 -36.75
N SER A 448 31.73 -71.89 -36.84
CA SER A 448 31.64 -73.10 -36.04
C SER A 448 32.64 -74.13 -36.54
N GLU A 449 33.66 -74.42 -35.74
CA GLU A 449 34.38 -75.68 -35.80
C GLU A 449 33.97 -76.52 -34.60
N ASP A 450 33.36 -77.67 -34.88
CA ASP A 450 33.24 -78.89 -34.09
C ASP A 450 32.21 -79.78 -34.82
N SER A 451 32.31 -81.10 -34.95
CA SER A 451 33.28 -82.14 -34.62
C SER A 451 32.68 -83.43 -35.25
N VAL A 452 33.48 -84.24 -35.95
CA VAL A 452 33.90 -85.60 -35.55
C VAL A 452 32.97 -86.79 -35.94
N SER A 453 33.62 -87.83 -36.48
CA SER A 453 33.31 -89.27 -36.52
C SER A 453 32.21 -89.78 -37.49
N GLU A 454 32.55 -90.51 -38.54
CA GLU A 454 32.88 -91.96 -38.67
C GLU A 454 31.70 -92.81 -39.15
N THR A 455 31.93 -93.55 -40.24
CA THR A 455 31.50 -94.93 -40.59
C THR A 455 30.92 -95.09 -42.00
N ASN A 456 31.78 -95.39 -42.97
CA ASN A 456 31.85 -96.68 -43.70
C ASN A 456 32.91 -96.63 -44.80
#